data_AF-A0A4Y8C7W9-F1
#
_entry.id   AF-A0A4Y8C7W9-F1
#
_cell.length_a   1.000
_cell.length_b   1.000
_cell.length_c   1.000
_cell.angle_alpha   90.00
_cell.angle_beta   90.00
_cell.angle_gamma   90.00
#
_symmetry.space_group_name_H-M   'P 1'
#
loop_
_entity.id
_entity.type
_entity.pdbx_description
1 polymer ?
#
loop_
_entity_poly.entity_id
_entity_poly.type
_entity_poly.pdbx_seq_one_letter_code
_entity_poly.pdbx_strand_id
1 'polypeptide(L)' 'GAEMARTEWYLEGRVPLHTLRAKIDYGFAEARTTYGNIGVKVWIFKGEVLHKGMQPEKTEESAPAKKPRRTRRGK' A
#
# COMPACT_ATOMS: atom_id res chain seq x y z
N GLY A 1 -8.27 18.64 -19.94
CA GLY A 1 -8.77 18.38 -18.57
C GLY A 1 -10.28 18.29 -18.60
N ALA A 2 -10.91 17.67 -17.61
CA ALA A 2 -12.35 17.80 -17.43
C ALA A 2 -12.68 19.25 -17.03
N GLU A 3 -13.80 19.80 -17.52
CA GLU A 3 -14.21 21.19 -17.24
C GLU A 3 -14.59 21.41 -15.77
N MET A 4 -15.01 20.35 -15.08
CA MET A 4 -15.40 20.35 -13.68
C MET A 4 -14.42 19.52 -12.84
N ALA A 5 -13.99 20.06 -11.69
CA ALA A 5 -13.10 19.37 -10.77
C ALA A 5 -13.79 18.15 -10.13
N ARG A 6 -13.04 17.04 -9.99
CA ARG A 6 -13.50 15.79 -9.38
C ARG A 6 -12.47 15.28 -8.38
N THR A 7 -12.92 14.49 -7.42
CA THR A 7 -12.04 13.77 -6.49
C THR A 7 -12.22 12.28 -6.71
N GLU A 8 -11.15 11.61 -7.13
CA GLU A 8 -11.11 10.16 -7.28
C GLU A 8 -10.31 9.58 -6.10
N TRP A 9 -10.72 8.43 -5.60
CA TRP A 9 -10.00 7.72 -4.56
C TRP A 9 -9.98 6.22 -4.83
N TYR A 10 -8.90 5.57 -4.40
CA TYR A 10 -8.72 4.14 -4.48
C TYR A 10 -8.10 3.65 -3.17
N LEU A 11 -8.52 2.49 -2.71
CA LEU A 11 -8.03 1.87 -1.48
C LEU A 11 -7.85 0.38 -1.70
N GLU A 12 -6.69 -0.12 -1.26
CA GLU A 12 -6.36 -1.54 -1.25
C GLU A 12 -6.03 -1.95 0.19
N GLY A 13 -6.58 -3.08 0.64
CA GLY A 13 -6.36 -3.59 2.00
C GLY A 13 -7.16 -2.82 3.07
N ARG A 14 -6.49 -2.44 4.18
CA ARG A 14 -7.13 -1.81 5.35
C ARG A 14 -6.35 -0.58 5.81
N VAL A 15 -7.06 0.51 6.09
CA VAL A 15 -6.50 1.74 6.67
C VAL A 15 -7.37 2.22 7.83
N PRO A 16 -7.09 1.80 9.08
CA PRO A 16 -7.91 2.14 10.23
C PRO A 16 -7.60 3.54 10.77
N LEU A 17 -8.23 4.57 10.20
CA LEU A 17 -7.98 5.99 10.52
C LEU A 17 -8.37 6.40 11.95
N HIS A 18 -9.29 5.66 12.59
CA HIS A 18 -9.73 5.95 13.96
C HIS A 18 -8.89 5.25 15.04
N THR A 19 -7.98 4.35 14.65
CA THR A 19 -7.20 3.53 15.58
C THR A 19 -5.87 4.20 15.89
N LEU A 20 -5.74 4.86 17.05
CA LEU A 20 -4.51 5.58 17.43
C LEU A 20 -3.24 4.70 17.49
N ARG A 21 -3.39 3.40 17.78
CA ARG A 21 -2.27 2.43 17.81
C ARG A 21 -1.80 1.99 16.41
N ALA A 22 -2.53 2.35 15.37
CA ALA A 22 -2.15 2.06 13.99
C ALA A 22 -1.01 2.99 13.56
N LYS A 23 0.06 2.43 13.01
CA LYS A 23 1.12 3.22 12.38
C LYS A 23 0.70 3.55 10.96
N ILE A 24 0.25 4.78 10.75
CA ILE A 24 -0.21 5.29 9.46
C ILE A 24 0.69 6.45 9.05
N ASP A 25 1.28 6.35 7.86
CA ASP A 25 2.01 7.45 7.26
C ASP A 25 1.08 8.20 6.30
N TYR A 26 1.02 9.52 6.45
CA TYR A 26 0.27 10.41 5.57
C TYR A 26 1.22 11.27 4.75
N GLY A 27 0.93 11.38 3.45
CA GLY A 27 1.64 12.27 2.54
C GLY A 27 0.67 13.10 1.71
N PHE A 28 1.03 14.37 1.48
CA PHE A 28 0.32 15.26 0.59
C PHE A 28 1.28 15.86 -0.42
N ALA A 29 0.86 15.89 -1.69
CA ALA A 29 1.63 16.51 -2.77
C ALA A 29 0.68 17.21 -3.76
N GLU A 30 1.15 18.30 -4.34
CA GLU A 30 0.45 19.03 -5.39
C GLU A 30 1.18 18.85 -6.73
N ALA A 31 0.46 18.38 -7.74
CA ALA A 31 0.94 18.29 -9.11
C ALA A 31 0.49 19.52 -9.89
N ARG A 32 1.46 20.33 -10.35
CA ARG A 32 1.19 21.47 -11.25
C ARG A 32 1.09 20.96 -12.68
N THR A 33 -0.09 21.04 -13.26
CA THR A 33 -0.34 20.65 -14.64
C THR A 33 -0.71 21.88 -15.48
N THR A 34 -0.71 21.74 -16.80
CA THR A 34 -1.06 22.84 -17.72
C THR A 34 -2.48 23.37 -17.54
N TYR A 35 -3.39 22.56 -17.00
CA TYR A 35 -4.80 22.90 -16.81
C TYR A 35 -5.16 23.23 -15.35
N GLY A 36 -4.18 23.27 -14.45
CA GLY A 36 -4.38 23.58 -13.04
C GLY A 36 -3.57 22.69 -12.09
N ASN A 37 -3.85 22.82 -10.79
CA ASN A 37 -3.17 22.06 -9.74
C ASN A 37 -4.03 20.89 -9.29
N ILE A 38 -3.43 19.71 -9.18
CA ILE A 38 -4.08 18.48 -8.70
C ILE A 38 -3.46 18.11 -7.34
N GLY A 39 -4.29 18.04 -6.30
CA GLY A 39 -3.85 17.58 -4.98
C GLY A 39 -3.94 16.05 -4.85
N VAL A 40 -2.86 15.42 -4.41
CA VAL A 40 -2.78 13.97 -4.15
C VAL A 40 -2.57 13.75 -2.67
N LYS A 41 -3.46 12.96 -2.06
CA LYS A 41 -3.39 12.54 -0.66
C LYS A 41 -3.17 11.03 -0.60
N VAL A 42 -2.19 10.59 0.19
CA VAL A 42 -1.81 9.18 0.31
C VAL A 42 -1.76 8.78 1.79
N TRP A 43 -2.32 7.61 2.09
CA TRP A 43 -2.23 6.98 3.40
C TRP A 43 -1.63 5.59 3.26
N ILE A 44 -0.61 5.27 4.06
CA ILE A 44 0.05 3.96 4.07
C ILE A 44 -0.03 3.39 5.48
N PHE A 45 -0.78 2.30 5.63
CA PHE A 45 -0.84 1.55 6.89
C PHE A 45 0.36 0.59 6.98
N LYS A 46 1.22 0.78 7.99
CA LYS A 46 2.44 -0.01 8.22
C LYS A 46 2.28 -1.07 9.33
N GLY A 47 1.07 -1.31 9.81
CA GLY A 47 0.78 -2.22 10.92
C GLY A 47 0.48 -1.50 12.23
N GLU A 48 0.32 -2.25 13.31
CA GLU A 48 0.03 -1.72 14.64
C GLU A 48 1.29 -1.70 15.51
N VAL A 49 1.48 -0.65 16.31
CA VAL A 49 2.54 -0.60 17.31
C VAL A 49 2.04 -1.29 18.57
N LEU A 50 2.27 -2.59 18.68
CA LEU A 50 2.09 -3.31 19.93
C LEU A 50 3.31 -3.04 20.82
N HIS A 51 3.08 -2.53 22.03
CA HIS A 51 4.12 -2.45 23.06
C HIS A 51 4.85 -3.79 23.14
N LYS A 52 6.19 -3.77 23.11
CA LYS A 52 7.08 -4.94 23.14
C LYS A 52 6.54 -6.00 24.11
N GLY A 53 5.91 -7.06 23.58
CA GLY A 53 5.29 -8.09 24.41
C GLY A 53 4.40 -9.06 23.65
N MET A 54 3.80 -8.65 22.53
CA MET A 54 3.05 -9.56 21.68
C MET A 54 3.23 -9.15 20.22
N GLN A 55 4.04 -9.90 19.47
CA GLN A 55 4.11 -9.72 18.02
C GLN A 55 2.84 -10.32 17.41
N PRO A 56 2.08 -9.60 16.58
CA PRO A 56 1.05 -10.23 15.77
C PRO A 56 1.71 -10.78 14.50
N GLU A 57 1.40 -12.03 14.23
CA GLU A 57 1.80 -12.84 13.09
C GLU A 57 1.80 -12.06 11.76
N LYS A 58 2.93 -12.11 11.05
CA LYS A 58 2.99 -11.72 9.64
C LYS A 58 2.24 -12.77 8.80
N THR A 59 0.98 -12.51 8.47
CA THR A 59 0.36 -13.17 7.30
C THR A 59 0.87 -12.46 6.04
N GLU A 60 2.09 -12.80 5.62
CA GLU A 60 2.56 -12.51 4.27
C GLU A 60 2.10 -13.67 3.37
N GLU A 61 0.96 -13.50 2.71
CA GLU A 61 0.48 -14.38 1.66
C GLU A 61 0.97 -13.86 0.29
N SER A 62 1.47 -14.80 -0.52
CA SER A 62 1.82 -14.73 -1.96
C SER A 62 3.27 -14.39 -2.37
N ALA A 63 4.11 -15.43 -2.41
CA ALA A 63 5.11 -15.59 -3.48
C ALA A 63 5.08 -17.06 -3.96
N PRO A 64 4.67 -17.37 -5.20
CA PRO A 64 4.63 -18.76 -5.67
C PRO A 64 6.06 -19.29 -5.88
N ALA A 65 6.31 -20.48 -5.31
CA ALA A 65 7.56 -21.21 -5.37
C ALA A 65 8.07 -21.41 -6.81
N LYS A 66 9.28 -20.92 -7.11
CA LYS A 66 10.03 -21.33 -8.32
C LYS A 66 10.43 -22.80 -8.17
N LYS A 67 9.71 -23.70 -8.85
CA LYS A 67 10.13 -25.12 -8.98
C LYS A 67 11.48 -25.18 -9.72
N PRO A 68 12.51 -25.89 -9.20
CA PRO A 68 13.73 -26.10 -9.96
C PRO A 68 13.44 -26.99 -11.17
N ARG A 69 13.78 -26.48 -12.35
CA ARG A 69 13.58 -27.14 -13.65
C ARG A 69 14.52 -28.34 -13.73
N ARG A 70 14.00 -29.54 -13.46
CA ARG A 70 14.73 -30.81 -13.55
C ARG A 70 15.22 -31.01 -14.98
N THR A 71 16.50 -30.74 -15.24
CA THR A 71 17.13 -31.04 -16.52
C THR A 71 17.27 -32.54 -16.66
N ARG A 72 16.36 -33.18 -17.40
CA ARG A 72 16.59 -34.51 -17.95
C ARG A 72 17.68 -34.38 -19.01
N ARG A 73 18.90 -34.80 -18.70
CA ARG A 73 19.92 -35.08 -19.71
C ARG A 73 20.19 -36.58 -19.66
N GLY A 74 19.76 -37.25 -20.72
CA GLY A 74 19.98 -38.67 -20.94
C GLY A 74 21.44 -38.98 -21.18
N LYS A 75 21.76 -40.26 -20.97
CA LYS A 75 22.95 -40.93 -21.45
C LYS A 75 22.65 -41.51 -22.82
#